data_AF-A0A401U2Y3-F1
#
_entry.id   AF-A0A401U2Y3-F1
#
_cell.length_a   1.000
_cell.length_b   1.000
_cell.length_c   1.000
_cell.angle_alpha   90.00
_cell.angle_beta   90.00
_cell.angle_gamma   90.00
#
_symmetry.space_group_name_H-M   'P 1'
#
loop_
_entity.id
_entity.type
_entity.pdbx_description
1 polymer ?
#
loop_
_entity_poly.entity_id
_entity_poly.type
_entity_poly.pdbx_seq_one_letter_code
_entity_poly.pdbx_strand_id
1 'polypeptide(L)'
;MLQIHDQLREMILSFDLGPGERLTERWLESRFQGSRTPIRAALVRLEGEELVRRDGRNWIVAPIDLGELEALAEFRIPLETTAVRLACARASAAD
;
A
#
# COMPACT_ATOMS: atom_id res chain seq x y z
N MET A 1 6.73 -18.57 4.19
CA MET A 1 5.35 -18.17 3.81
C MET A 1 5.18 -16.65 3.64
N LEU A 2 6.17 -15.81 3.97
CA LEU A 2 6.08 -14.33 3.86
C LEU A 2 6.32 -13.76 2.44
N GLN A 3 6.86 -14.54 1.49
CA GLN A 3 7.33 -13.96 0.23
C GLN A 3 6.25 -13.36 -0.68
N ILE A 4 5.09 -14.03 -0.86
CA ILE A 4 4.07 -13.54 -1.82
C ILE A 4 3.43 -12.24 -1.34
N HIS A 5 3.15 -12.15 -0.04
CA HIS A 5 2.59 -10.95 0.58
C HIS A 5 3.53 -9.75 0.38
N ASP A 6 4.79 -9.90 0.80
CA ASP A 6 5.75 -8.81 0.80
C ASP A 6 6.09 -8.37 -0.63
N GLN A 7 6.22 -9.33 -1.56
CA GLN A 7 6.43 -9.02 -2.98
C GLN A 7 5.24 -8.30 -3.62
N LEU A 8 4.01 -8.75 -3.36
CA LEU A 8 2.82 -8.09 -3.91
C LEU A 8 2.63 -6.70 -3.30
N ARG A 9 2.90 -6.55 -1.99
CA ARG A 9 2.93 -5.25 -1.31
C ARG A 9 3.91 -4.30 -1.98
N GLU A 10 5.13 -4.76 -2.25
CA GLU A 10 6.15 -3.94 -2.89
C GLU A 10 5.77 -3.54 -4.31
N MET A 11 5.17 -4.44 -5.09
CA MET A 11 4.64 -4.11 -6.42
C MET A 11 3.54 -3.04 -6.37
N ILE A 12 2.68 -3.06 -5.34
CA ILE A 12 1.64 -2.03 -5.17
C ILE A 12 2.28 -0.69 -4.77
N LEU A 13 3.19 -0.69 -3.79
CA LEU A 13 3.80 0.55 -3.27
C LEU A 13 4.78 1.21 -4.25
N SER A 14 5.38 0.42 -5.14
CA SER A 14 6.24 0.92 -6.23
C SER A 14 5.46 1.32 -7.48
N PHE A 15 4.13 1.15 -7.48
CA PHE A 15 3.25 1.37 -8.64
C PHE A 15 3.51 0.46 -9.85
N ASP A 16 4.21 -0.66 -9.67
CA ASP A 16 4.21 -1.74 -10.67
C ASP A 16 2.79 -2.31 -10.90
N LEU A 17 1.94 -2.21 -9.87
CA LEU A 17 0.50 -2.44 -9.94
C LEU A 17 -0.23 -1.16 -9.54
N GLY A 18 -1.02 -0.61 -10.47
CA GLY A 18 -1.63 0.70 -10.31
C GLY A 18 -2.90 0.70 -9.43
N PRO A 19 -3.28 1.83 -8.82
CA PRO A 19 -4.55 1.97 -8.12
C PRO A 19 -5.74 1.58 -9.01
N GLY A 20 -6.64 0.73 -8.48
CA GLY A 20 -7.78 0.20 -9.24
C GLY A 20 -7.45 -0.93 -10.21
N GLU A 21 -6.17 -1.31 -10.36
CA GLU A 21 -5.80 -2.43 -11.22
C GLU A 21 -6.38 -3.75 -10.68
N ARG A 22 -6.88 -4.57 -11.60
CA ARG A 22 -7.54 -5.83 -11.24
C ARG A 22 -6.52 -6.94 -10.96
N LEU A 23 -6.64 -7.53 -9.78
CA LEU A 23 -5.86 -8.69 -9.36
C LEU A 23 -6.68 -9.97 -9.53
N THR A 24 -6.22 -10.87 -10.40
CA THR A 24 -6.86 -12.19 -10.55
C THR A 24 -6.03 -13.27 -9.88
N GLU A 25 -6.68 -14.19 -9.16
CA GLU A 25 -5.99 -15.31 -8.49
C GLU A 25 -5.15 -16.12 -9.51
N ARG A 26 -5.66 -16.33 -10.73
CA ARG A 26 -4.95 -17.04 -11.80
C ARG A 26 -3.67 -16.32 -12.25
N TRP A 27 -3.71 -14.98 -12.38
CA TRP A 27 -2.52 -14.21 -12.73
C TRP A 27 -1.48 -14.28 -11.60
N LEU A 28 -1.92 -14.15 -10.35
CA LEU A 28 -1.07 -14.26 -9.17
C LEU A 28 -0.43 -15.66 -9.06
N GLU A 29 -1.20 -16.72 -9.30
CA GLU A 29 -0.71 -18.11 -9.32
C GLU A 29 0.42 -18.28 -10.35
N SER A 30 0.22 -17.76 -11.56
CA SER A 30 1.25 -17.79 -12.61
C SER A 30 2.47 -16.93 -12.26
N ARG A 31 2.26 -15.76 -11.67
CA ARG A 31 3.32 -14.77 -11.39
C ARG A 31 4.25 -15.19 -10.25
N PHE A 32 3.67 -15.80 -9.22
CA PHE A 32 4.37 -16.19 -8.00
C PHE A 32 4.66 -17.70 -7.94
N GLN A 33 4.24 -18.46 -8.95
CA GLN A 33 4.32 -19.93 -8.97
C GLN A 33 3.74 -20.56 -7.70
N GLY A 34 2.75 -19.88 -7.12
CA GLY A 34 2.12 -20.22 -5.84
C GLY A 34 0.77 -20.86 -6.05
N SER A 35 0.33 -21.66 -5.07
CA SER A 35 -1.02 -22.22 -5.07
C SER A 35 -2.05 -21.20 -4.56
N ARG A 36 -3.33 -21.53 -4.75
CA ARG A 36 -4.45 -20.65 -4.43
C ARG A 36 -4.54 -20.25 -2.95
N THR A 37 -4.25 -21.18 -2.04
CA THR A 37 -4.34 -20.95 -0.59
C THR A 37 -3.41 -19.84 -0.09
N PRO A 38 -2.08 -19.89 -0.33
CA PRO A 38 -1.17 -18.82 0.10
C PRO A 38 -1.44 -17.48 -0.62
N ILE A 39 -1.92 -17.50 -1.86
CA ILE A 39 -2.32 -16.28 -2.57
C ILE A 39 -3.52 -15.62 -1.91
N ARG A 40 -4.56 -16.39 -1.58
CA ARG A 40 -5.73 -15.84 -0.88
C ARG A 40 -5.35 -15.34 0.51
N ALA A 41 -4.46 -16.04 1.23
CA ALA A 41 -3.96 -15.57 2.52
C ALA A 41 -3.19 -14.25 2.40
N ALA A 42 -2.39 -14.06 1.35
CA ALA A 42 -1.70 -12.80 1.08
C ALA A 42 -2.69 -11.67 0.74
N LEU A 43 -3.68 -11.93 -0.12
CA LEU A 43 -4.70 -10.94 -0.49
C LEU A 43 -5.55 -10.51 0.72
N VAL A 44 -5.95 -11.43 1.60
CA VAL A 44 -6.69 -11.10 2.82
C VAL A 44 -5.85 -10.26 3.78
N ARG A 45 -4.54 -10.52 3.88
CA ARG A 45 -3.64 -9.69 4.69
C ARG A 45 -3.50 -8.28 4.11
N LEU A 46 -3.29 -8.17 2.80
CA LEU A 46 -3.21 -6.87 2.11
C LEU A 46 -4.53 -6.09 2.15
N GLU A 47 -5.67 -6.78 2.23
CA GLU A 47 -6.97 -6.15 2.45
C GLU A 47 -7.05 -5.53 3.84
N GLY A 48 -6.53 -6.21 4.86
CA GLY A 48 -6.40 -5.64 6.21
C GLY A 48 -5.39 -4.48 6.30
N GLU A 49 -4.50 -4.34 5.33
CA GLU A 49 -3.58 -3.20 5.17
C GLU A 49 -4.13 -2.10 4.25
N GLU A 50 -5.37 -2.25 3.75
CA GLU A 50 -6.03 -1.31 2.82
C GLU A 50 -5.29 -1.12 1.48
N LEU A 51 -4.39 -2.03 1.10
CA LEU A 51 -3.65 -1.99 -0.16
C LEU A 51 -4.38 -2.67 -1.32
N VAL A 52 -5.27 -3.60 -1.00
CA VAL A 52 -6.18 -4.23 -1.95
C VAL A 52 -7.58 -4.22 -1.38
N ARG A 53 -8.59 -4.29 -2.23
CA ARG A 53 -9.98 -4.44 -1.78
C ARG A 53 -10.80 -5.28 -2.73
N ARG A 54 -11.99 -5.67 -2.28
CA ARG A 54 -12.99 -6.31 -3.14
C ARG A 54 -13.69 -5.29 -4.03
N ASP A 55 -13.86 -5.69 -5.29
CA ASP A 55 -14.78 -5.06 -6.23
C ASP A 55 -15.71 -6.14 -6.81
N GLY A 56 -16.87 -6.27 -6.18
CA GLY A 56 -17.77 -7.40 -6.35
C GLY A 56 -17.06 -8.74 -6.06
N ARG A 57 -16.84 -9.55 -7.10
CA ARG A 57 -16.16 -10.86 -7.00
C ARG A 57 -14.64 -10.77 -7.22
N ASN A 58 -14.15 -9.62 -7.68
CA ASN A 58 -12.75 -9.45 -8.04
C ASN A 58 -11.96 -8.82 -6.88
N TRP A 59 -10.65 -8.98 -6.94
CA TRP A 59 -9.72 -8.17 -6.17
C TRP A 59 -9.22 -7.03 -7.06
N ILE A 60 -9.02 -5.88 -6.46
CA ILE A 60 -8.35 -4.74 -7.08
C ILE A 60 -7.31 -4.18 -6.13
N VAL A 61 -6.27 -3.54 -6.66
CA VAL A 61 -5.45 -2.62 -5.87
C VAL A 61 -6.35 -1.49 -5.39
N ALA A 62 -6.24 -1.10 -4.13
CA ALA A 62 -7.07 -0.04 -3.56
C ALA A 62 -6.91 1.25 -4.38
N PRO A 63 -8.02 1.86 -4.87
CA PRO A 63 -7.97 3.17 -5.50
C PRO A 63 -7.50 4.23 -4.52
N ILE A 64 -6.87 5.29 -5.03
CA ILE A 64 -6.54 6.46 -4.23
C ILE A 64 -7.77 7.36 -4.17
N ASP A 65 -8.25 7.66 -2.96
CA ASP A 65 -9.27 8.68 -2.74
C ASP A 65 -8.59 10.04 -2.56
N LEU A 66 -8.85 10.95 -3.51
CA LEU A 66 -8.27 12.29 -3.49
C LEU A 66 -8.84 13.15 -2.35
N GLY A 67 -10.08 12.93 -1.93
CA GLY A 67 -10.67 13.64 -0.80
C GLY A 67 -10.07 13.20 0.52
N GLU A 68 -9.79 11.90 0.68
CA GLU A 68 -9.05 11.39 1.85
C GLU A 68 -7.61 11.93 1.85
N LEU A 69 -6.96 11.97 0.68
CA LEU A 69 -5.61 12.53 0.54
C LEU A 69 -5.58 14.01 0.93
N GLU A 70 -6.56 14.80 0.50
CA GLU A 70 -6.73 16.20 0.89
C GLU A 70 -6.91 16.35 2.40
N ALA A 71 -7.84 15.60 3.01
CA ALA A 71 -8.07 15.63 4.45
C ALA A 71 -6.82 15.23 5.25
N LEU A 72 -6.06 14.24 4.79
CA LEU A 72 -4.80 13.84 5.40
C LEU A 72 -3.74 14.95 5.27
N ALA A 73 -3.66 15.62 4.11
CA ALA A 73 -2.75 16.73 3.89
C ALA A 73 -3.08 17.92 4.80
N GLU A 74 -4.35 18.27 4.98
CA GLU A 74 -4.82 19.32 5.90
C GLU A 74 -4.32 19.09 7.32
N PHE A 75 -4.27 17.83 7.77
CA PHE A 75 -3.73 17.46 9.08
C PHE A 75 -2.20 17.42 9.10
N ARG A 76 -1.56 16.79 8.10
CA ARG A 76 -0.12 16.53 8.09
C ARG A 76 0.72 17.77 7.81
N ILE A 77 0.32 18.64 6.88
CA ILE A 77 1.07 19.83 6.49
C ILE A 77 1.45 20.71 7.70
N PRO A 78 0.52 21.14 8.57
CA PRO A 78 0.88 21.99 9.71
C PRO A 78 1.74 21.26 10.74
N LEU A 79 1.50 19.96 10.95
CA LEU A 79 2.26 19.12 11.88
C LEU A 79 3.70 18.94 11.42
N GLU A 80 3.90 18.50 10.17
CA GLU A 80 5.20 18.24 9.58
C GLU A 80 6.01 19.52 9.41
N THR A 81 5.39 20.61 8.93
CA THR A 81 6.06 21.90 8.82
C THR A 81 6.58 22.37 10.18
N THR A 82 5.79 22.19 11.24
CA THR A 82 6.21 22.54 12.60
C THR A 82 7.33 21.62 13.09
N ALA A 83 7.21 20.31 12.86
CA ALA A 83 8.21 19.32 13.24
C ALA A 83 9.55 19.61 12.56
N VAL A 84 9.57 19.85 11.24
CA VAL A 84 10.77 20.18 10.46
C VAL A 84 11.39 21.48 10.97
N ARG A 85 10.59 22.53 11.20
CA ARG A 85 11.10 23.80 11.74
C ARG A 85 11.79 23.61 13.10
N LEU A 86 11.19 22.81 13.99
CA LEU A 86 11.77 22.50 15.29
C LEU A 86 13.02 21.62 15.17
N ALA A 87 13.03 20.65 14.26
CA ALA A 87 14.19 19.82 13.98
C ALA A 87 15.37 20.67 13.50
N CYS A 88 15.17 21.53 12.49
CA CYS A 88 16.21 22.44 12.01
C CYS A 88 16.72 23.39 13.09
N ALA A 89 15.85 23.94 13.94
CA ALA A 89 16.25 24.83 15.02
C ALA A 89 17.03 24.14 16.15
N ARG A 90 16.90 22.81 16.27
CA ARG A 90 17.53 22.00 17.33
C ARG A 90 18.64 21.09 16.80
N ALA A 91 18.88 21.10 15.49
CA ALA A 91 19.87 20.25 14.86
C ALA A 91 21.26 20.50 15.45
N SER A 92 21.92 19.42 15.80
CA SER A 92 23.31 19.37 16.23
C SER A 92 24.22 19.07 15.03
N ALA A 93 25.53 19.12 15.24
CA ALA A 93 26.50 18.76 14.20
C ALA A 93 26.49 17.26 13.80
N ALA A 94 25.76 16.42 14.53
CA ALA A 94 25.69 14.98 14.31
C ALA A 94 24.37 14.53 13.63
N ASP A 95 23.41 15.44 13.44
CA ASP A 95 22.18 15.22 12.68
C ASP A 95 22.41 15.43 11.18
#